data_AF-A0AAN8X4V6-F1
#
_entry.id   AF-A0AAN8X4V6-F1
#
_cell.length_a   1.000
_cell.length_b   1.000
_cell.length_c   1.000
_cell.angle_alpha   90.00
_cell.angle_beta   90.00
_cell.angle_gamma   90.00
#
_symmetry.space_group_name_H-M   'P 1'
#
loop_
_entity.id
_entity.type
_entity.pdbx_description
1 polymer ?
#
loop_
_entity_poly.entity_id
_entity_poly.type
_entity_poly.pdbx_seq_one_letter_code
_entity_poly.pdbx_strand_id
1 'polypeptide(L)'
;MGTLLELGPAENVELIQIMEEENLKLATSKGFKAVFTTNTSDLTQQVCDDLLSYKVLGDHQVNSWIAPDGSRPFAPAPNSQRAVTTVKLI
;
A
#
# COMPACT_ATOMS: atom_id res chain seq x y z
N MET A 1 -5.29 2.18 -3.74
CA MET A 1 -6.25 1.46 -4.61
C MET A 1 -7.66 1.75 -4.13
N GLY A 2 -8.64 1.84 -5.03
CA GLY A 2 -10.04 2.08 -4.69
C GLY A 2 -10.95 1.18 -5.53
N THR A 3 -12.04 0.74 -4.93
CA THR A 3 -13.09 -0.07 -5.56
C THR A 3 -14.43 0.65 -5.48
N LEU A 4 -15.49 0.07 -6.03
CA LEU A 4 -16.83 0.65 -5.96
C LEU A 4 -17.37 0.63 -4.52
N LEU A 5 -18.03 1.72 -4.11
CA LEU A 5 -18.60 1.88 -2.76
C LEU A 5 -19.71 0.87 -2.43
N GLU A 6 -20.31 0.27 -3.45
CA GLU A 6 -21.43 -0.68 -3.36
C GLU A 6 -20.98 -2.09 -2.95
N LEU A 7 -19.68 -2.37 -3.04
CA LEU A 7 -19.12 -3.68 -2.75
C LEU A 7 -19.11 -3.96 -1.25
N GLY A 8 -19.40 -5.21 -0.89
CA GLY A 8 -19.24 -5.68 0.47
C GLY A 8 -17.75 -5.71 0.89
N PRO A 9 -17.46 -5.73 2.20
CA PRO A 9 -16.07 -5.78 2.69
C PRO A 9 -15.25 -6.94 2.12
N ALA A 10 -15.84 -8.13 2.00
CA ALA A 10 -15.17 -9.31 1.47
C ALA A 10 -14.82 -9.18 -0.02
N GLU A 11 -15.78 -8.72 -0.83
CA GLU A 11 -15.58 -8.48 -2.27
C GLU A 11 -14.51 -7.40 -2.50
N ASN A 12 -14.47 -6.38 -1.64
CA ASN A 12 -13.46 -5.33 -1.70
C ASN A 12 -12.04 -5.88 -1.44
N VAL A 13 -11.88 -6.74 -0.42
CA VAL A 13 -10.60 -7.41 -0.13
C VAL A 13 -10.18 -8.26 -1.33
N GLU A 14 -11.09 -9.09 -1.85
CA GLU A 14 -10.83 -9.99 -2.97
C GLU A 14 -10.40 -9.22 -4.22
N LEU A 15 -11.09 -8.14 -4.58
CA LEU A 15 -10.74 -7.33 -5.75
C LEU A 15 -9.38 -6.63 -5.61
N ILE A 16 -9.05 -6.12 -4.43
CA ILE A 16 -7.73 -5.50 -4.21
C ILE A 16 -6.63 -6.55 -4.29
N GLN A 17 -6.86 -7.75 -3.75
CA GLN A 17 -5.93 -8.87 -3.90
C GLN A 17 -5.74 -9.26 -5.37
N ILE A 18 -6.83 -9.48 -6.12
CA ILE A 18 -6.77 -9.83 -7.55
C ILE A 18 -5.99 -8.77 -8.33
N MET A 19 -6.28 -7.49 -8.09
CA MET A 19 -5.59 -6.40 -8.78
C MET A 19 -4.08 -6.40 -8.49
N GLU A 20 -3.67 -6.67 -7.25
CA GLU A 20 -2.24 -6.73 -6.91
C GLU A 20 -1.57 -8.00 -7.46
N GLU A 21 -2.28 -9.13 -7.51
CA GLU A 21 -1.79 -10.34 -8.19
C GLU A 21 -1.58 -10.10 -9.70
N GLU A 22 -2.47 -9.34 -10.36
CA GLU A 22 -2.28 -8.95 -11.77
C GLU A 22 -1.07 -8.02 -11.95
N ASN A 23 -0.81 -7.11 -11.01
CA ASN A 23 0.41 -6.30 -11.02
C ASN A 23 1.68 -7.19 -10.95
N LEU A 24 1.68 -8.20 -10.07
CA LEU A 24 2.79 -9.15 -9.95
C LEU A 24 3.00 -9.99 -11.21
N LYS A 25 1.91 -10.49 -11.81
CA LYS A 25 1.97 -11.23 -13.09
C LYS A 25 2.54 -10.35 -14.20
N LEU A 26 2.07 -9.11 -14.31
CA LEU A 26 2.55 -8.15 -15.29
C LEU A 26 4.04 -7.84 -15.09
N ALA A 27 4.45 -7.56 -13.86
CA ALA A 27 5.84 -7.27 -13.53
C ALA A 27 6.76 -8.45 -13.87
N THR A 28 6.33 -9.68 -13.55
CA THR A 28 7.05 -10.92 -13.90
C THR A 28 7.19 -11.08 -15.40
N SER A 29 6.09 -10.92 -16.16
CA SER A 29 6.10 -11.05 -17.63
C SER A 29 7.00 -10.02 -18.33
N LYS A 30 7.20 -8.85 -17.71
CA LYS A 30 8.09 -7.79 -18.20
C LYS A 30 9.53 -7.95 -17.72
N GLY A 31 9.84 -8.97 -16.91
CA GLY A 31 11.20 -9.26 -16.44
C GLY A 31 11.70 -8.36 -15.30
N PHE A 32 10.79 -7.68 -14.59
CA PHE A 32 11.16 -6.96 -13.36
C PHE A 32 11.60 -7.94 -12.27
N LYS A 33 12.43 -7.47 -11.34
CA LYS A 33 12.97 -8.26 -10.22
C LYS A 33 12.28 -7.99 -8.88
N ALA A 34 11.51 -6.91 -8.83
CA ALA A 34 10.74 -6.55 -7.67
C ALA A 34 9.59 -5.62 -8.03
N VAL A 35 8.54 -5.66 -7.21
CA VAL A 35 7.52 -4.61 -7.11
C VAL A 35 7.72 -3.87 -5.81
N PHE A 36 7.70 -2.55 -5.87
CA PHE A 36 7.82 -1.65 -4.73
C PHE A 36 6.57 -0.79 -4.66
N THR A 37 5.99 -0.65 -3.46
CA THR A 37 4.76 0.12 -3.26
C THR A 37 4.79 0.87 -1.93
N THR A 38 4.05 1.98 -1.88
CA THR A 38 3.75 2.71 -0.64
C THR A 38 2.25 2.72 -0.43
N ASN A 39 1.81 2.02 0.61
CA ASN A 39 0.41 1.85 0.97
C ASN A 39 0.01 2.80 2.10
N THR A 40 -0.99 3.64 1.85
CA THR A 40 -1.55 4.60 2.83
C THR A 40 -2.94 4.21 3.34
N SER A 41 -3.45 3.07 2.91
CA SER A 41 -4.73 2.49 3.36
C SER A 41 -4.46 1.18 4.06
N ASP A 42 -5.09 0.97 5.22
CA ASP A 42 -4.96 -0.24 6.03
C ASP A 42 -5.26 -1.50 5.22
N LEU A 43 -6.31 -1.47 4.40
CA LEU A 43 -6.68 -2.59 3.52
C LEU A 43 -5.56 -2.97 2.53
N THR A 44 -4.95 -1.99 1.87
CA THR A 44 -3.84 -2.26 0.94
C THR A 44 -2.58 -2.73 1.66
N GLN A 45 -2.34 -2.27 2.89
CA GLN A 45 -1.24 -2.76 3.73
C GLN A 45 -1.46 -4.23 4.07
N GLN A 46 -2.66 -4.60 4.55
CA GLN A 46 -3.01 -5.98 4.85
C GLN A 46 -2.87 -6.90 3.62
N VAL A 47 -3.39 -6.50 2.46
CA VAL A 47 -3.30 -7.32 1.25
C VAL A 47 -1.83 -7.53 0.84
N CYS A 48 -1.02 -6.48 0.82
CA CYS A 48 0.38 -6.61 0.41
C CYS A 48 1.19 -7.41 1.44
N ASP A 49 1.12 -7.01 2.70
CA ASP A 49 2.06 -7.43 3.74
C ASP A 49 1.67 -8.80 4.31
N ASP A 50 0.39 -9.00 4.62
CA ASP A 50 -0.10 -10.24 5.25
C ASP A 50 -0.49 -11.30 4.21
N LEU A 51 -1.23 -10.94 3.15
CA LEU A 51 -1.76 -11.91 2.18
C LEU A 51 -0.74 -12.26 1.08
N LEU A 52 -0.06 -11.26 0.55
CA LEU A 52 0.90 -11.43 -0.55
C LEU A 52 2.36 -11.46 -0.08
N SER A 53 2.61 -11.40 1.23
CA SER A 53 3.94 -11.52 1.83
C SER A 53 4.97 -10.54 1.25
N TYR A 54 4.58 -9.27 1.09
CA TYR A 54 5.51 -8.19 0.82
C TYR A 54 6.36 -7.94 2.07
N LYS A 55 7.62 -7.58 1.86
CA LYS A 55 8.53 -7.22 2.95
C LYS A 55 8.42 -5.73 3.23
N VAL A 56 8.08 -5.37 4.47
CA VAL A 56 8.11 -3.98 4.94
C VAL A 56 9.54 -3.45 4.94
N LEU A 57 9.73 -2.29 4.32
CA LEU A 57 10.99 -1.54 4.27
C LEU A 57 10.96 -0.28 5.13
N GLY A 58 9.79 0.34 5.26
CA GLY A 58 9.62 1.56 6.06
C GLY A 58 8.17 1.72 6.48
N ASP A 59 7.97 2.29 7.66
CA ASP A 59 6.64 2.53 8.22
C ASP A 59 6.61 3.86 8.97
N HIS A 60 5.87 4.83 8.44
CA HIS A 60 5.94 6.23 8.84
C HIS A 60 4.56 6.77 9.25
N GLN A 61 4.54 7.57 10.32
CA GLN A 61 3.32 8.24 10.77
C GLN A 61 3.12 9.46 9.91
N VAL A 62 1.99 9.53 9.21
CA VAL A 62 1.80 10.54 8.17
C VAL A 62 1.87 11.96 8.73
N ASN A 63 1.29 12.19 9.91
CA ASN A 63 1.25 13.51 10.54
C ASN A 63 2.57 13.97 11.22
N SER A 64 3.58 13.10 11.33
CA SER A 64 4.89 13.47 11.88
C SER A 64 5.85 14.02 10.82
N TRP A 65 5.47 13.92 9.54
CA TRP A 65 6.29 14.42 8.44
C TRP A 65 6.37 15.95 8.42
N ILE A 66 7.57 16.46 8.15
CA ILE A 66 7.89 17.88 8.01
C ILE A 66 8.56 18.05 6.65
N ALA A 67 8.05 18.98 5.84
CA ALA A 67 8.62 19.33 4.55
C ALA A 67 9.96 20.04 4.71
N PRO A 68 10.81 20.07 3.66
CA PRO A 68 12.09 20.79 3.70
C PRO A 68 11.97 22.28 4.01
N ASP A 69 10.83 22.90 3.71
CA ASP A 69 10.52 24.31 4.04
C ASP A 69 9.96 24.51 5.46
N GLY A 70 9.87 23.44 6.25
CA GLY A 70 9.34 23.44 7.61
C GLY A 70 7.81 23.28 7.70
N SER A 71 7.09 23.26 6.58
CA SER A 71 5.64 23.08 6.58
C SER A 71 5.24 21.66 6.98
N ARG A 72 4.02 21.51 7.51
CA ARG A 72 3.46 20.21 7.94
C ARG A 72 2.09 19.96 7.30
N PRO A 73 2.04 19.70 5.98
CA PRO A 73 0.77 19.56 5.26
C PRO A 73 -0.09 18.40 5.78
N PHE A 74 0.55 17.39 6.37
CA PHE A 74 -0.11 16.21 6.90
C PHE A 74 -0.40 16.28 8.41
N ALA A 75 -0.07 17.38 9.09
CA ALA A 75 -0.33 17.53 10.52
C ALA A 75 -1.78 17.24 10.96
N PRO A 76 -2.82 17.53 10.15
CA PRO A 76 -4.21 17.21 10.51
C PRO A 76 -4.56 15.71 10.46
N ALA A 77 -3.70 14.86 9.89
CA ALA A 77 -3.97 13.43 9.79
C ALA A 77 -3.98 12.76 11.19
N PRO A 78 -4.79 11.70 11.40
CA PRO A 78 -4.80 10.95 12.64
C PRO A 78 -3.44 10.32 12.96
N ASN A 79 -3.14 10.11 14.25
CA ASN A 79 -1.92 9.40 14.67
C ASN A 79 -1.86 7.95 14.17
N SER A 80 -3.02 7.34 13.91
CA SER A 80 -3.13 5.99 13.37
C SER A 80 -2.78 5.90 11.89
N GLN A 81 -2.77 7.00 11.15
CA GLN A 81 -2.54 6.94 9.71
C GLN A 81 -1.06 6.68 9.39
N ARG A 82 -0.82 5.55 8.71
CA ARG A 82 0.51 5.07 8.32
C ARG A 82 0.74 5.21 6.81
N ALA A 83 1.97 5.48 6.43
CA ALA A 83 2.48 5.26 5.08
C ALA A 83 3.53 4.14 5.16
N VAL A 84 3.14 2.95 4.70
CA VAL A 84 3.99 1.75 4.78
C VAL A 84 4.56 1.47 3.40
N THR A 85 5.88 1.38 3.33
CA THR A 85 6.62 1.10 2.10
C THR A 85 7.10 -0.33 2.12
N THR A 86 6.74 -1.11 1.10
CA THR A 86 7.03 -2.54 1.03
C THR A 86 7.55 -2.97 -0.34
N VAL A 87 8.18 -4.15 -0.37
CA VAL A 87 8.75 -4.74 -1.58
C VAL A 87 8.41 -6.23 -1.70
N LYS A 88 8.06 -6.67 -2.91
CA LYS A 88 7.95 -8.07 -3.28
C LYS A 88 9.01 -8.40 -4.32
N LEU A 89 9.85 -9.38 -4.01
CA LEU A 89 10.78 -9.94 -4.99
C LEU A 89 10.04 -10.93 -5.91
N ILE A 90 10.38 -10.91 -7.20
CA ILE A 90 9.78 -11.72 -8.28
C ILE A 90 10.87 -12.38 -9.12
#